data_AF-A0A6V7SH56-F1
#
_entry.id   AF-A0A6V7SH56-F1
#
_cell.length_a   1.000
_cell.length_b   1.000
_cell.length_c   1.000
_cell.angle_alpha   90.00
_cell.angle_beta   90.00
_cell.angle_gamma   90.00
#
_symmetry.space_group_name_H-M   'P 1'
#
loop_
_entity.id
_entity.type
_entity.pdbx_description
1 polymer ?
#
loop_
_entity_poly.entity_id
_entity_poly.type
_entity_poly.pdbx_seq_one_letter_code
_entity_poly.pdbx_strand_id
1 'polypeptide(L)'
;MKWGTGSGNQIVTTISTDKNEESLLWIVNVYEEGKSAVGNKIQCDEIITLKHVKSNGYLIGSQHYSILSNNFELSVDSDNTFGKFQVVCENKRSDAYWMLDENVYLKSLNQNGYLSTSKKYEFNQYNCHNCPILYHLEACITKSSYQLNEYKWVAKSGVIISAFGEDKSNKYNDDDDEL
;
A
#
# COMPACT_ATOMS: atom_id res chain seq x y z
N MET A 1 23.32 -12.24 -0.62
CA MET A 1 22.68 -10.99 -0.14
C MET A 1 22.33 -11.17 1.33
N LYS A 2 22.48 -10.15 2.17
CA LYS A 2 22.00 -10.18 3.55
C LYS A 2 20.63 -9.51 3.60
N TRP A 3 19.60 -10.19 4.07
CA TRP A 3 18.37 -9.54 4.50
C TRP A 3 18.67 -8.74 5.77
N GLY A 4 18.11 -7.54 5.91
CA GLY A 4 18.48 -6.59 6.97
C GLY A 4 19.59 -5.59 6.60
N THR A 5 19.88 -5.41 5.31
CA THR A 5 20.60 -4.22 4.80
C THR A 5 19.60 -3.11 4.47
N GLY A 6 20.08 -1.89 4.23
CA GLY A 6 19.21 -0.75 3.92
C GLY A 6 18.98 0.10 5.16
N SER A 7 17.73 0.51 5.42
CA SER A 7 17.43 1.45 6.52
C SER A 7 17.52 0.80 7.90
N GLY A 8 17.43 -0.52 7.97
CA GLY A 8 17.26 -1.24 9.23
C GLY A 8 15.82 -1.16 9.77
N ASN A 9 14.92 -0.47 9.07
CA ASN A 9 13.51 -0.43 9.39
C ASN A 9 12.83 -1.78 9.08
N GLN A 10 11.60 -1.94 9.59
CA GLN A 10 10.79 -3.11 9.29
C GLN A 10 10.49 -3.15 7.78
N ILE A 11 10.84 -4.26 7.14
CA ILE A 11 10.59 -4.47 5.70
C ILE A 11 9.11 -4.67 5.40
N VAL A 12 8.67 -4.16 4.26
CA VAL A 12 7.36 -4.45 3.68
C VAL A 12 7.51 -5.38 2.48
N THR A 13 6.64 -6.37 2.39
CA THR A 13 6.61 -7.36 1.30
C THR A 13 5.17 -7.58 0.87
N THR A 14 4.98 -8.22 -0.28
CA THR A 14 3.66 -8.75 -0.65
C THR A 14 3.67 -10.27 -0.63
N ILE A 15 2.52 -10.85 -0.33
CA ILE A 15 2.31 -12.30 -0.27
C ILE A 15 0.98 -12.62 -0.92
N SER A 16 0.91 -13.76 -1.61
CA SER A 16 -0.37 -14.36 -2.03
C SER A 16 -0.85 -15.28 -0.91
N THR A 17 -1.99 -14.97 -0.30
CA THR A 17 -2.57 -15.73 0.81
C THR A 17 -4.07 -15.52 0.85
N ASP A 18 -4.82 -16.57 1.21
CA ASP A 18 -6.27 -16.50 1.42
C ASP A 18 -6.62 -16.23 2.90
N LYS A 19 -5.61 -15.95 3.72
CA LYS A 19 -5.79 -15.65 5.14
C LYS A 19 -6.16 -14.19 5.36
N ASN A 20 -7.05 -13.95 6.30
CA ASN A 20 -7.35 -12.61 6.81
C ASN A 20 -6.68 -12.42 8.18
N GLU A 21 -5.46 -11.86 8.18
CA GLU A 21 -4.66 -11.63 9.39
C GLU A 21 -4.31 -10.14 9.54
N GLU A 22 -4.16 -9.65 10.78
CA GLU A 22 -3.85 -8.25 11.08
C GLU A 22 -2.59 -7.70 10.40
N SER A 23 -1.65 -8.57 10.03
CA SER A 23 -0.43 -8.21 9.27
C SER A 23 -0.69 -7.85 7.80
N LEU A 24 -1.91 -8.04 7.30
CA LEU A 24 -2.32 -7.64 5.96
C LEU A 24 -3.12 -6.34 5.97
N LEU A 25 -3.49 -5.84 7.16
CA LEU A 25 -4.39 -4.70 7.31
C LEU A 25 -3.61 -3.38 7.44
N TRP A 26 -4.11 -2.37 6.74
CA TRP A 26 -3.59 -1.01 6.74
C TRP A 26 -4.73 -0.02 6.96
N ILE A 27 -4.53 0.92 7.89
CA ILE A 27 -5.45 2.03 8.12
C ILE A 27 -5.05 3.17 7.19
N VAL A 28 -6.01 3.64 6.41
CA VAL A 28 -5.83 4.79 5.54
C VAL A 28 -6.20 6.07 6.30
N ASN A 29 -5.32 7.05 6.31
CA ASN A 29 -5.62 8.38 6.87
C ASN A 29 -5.29 9.45 5.84
N VAL A 30 -6.18 10.43 5.65
CA VAL A 30 -5.85 11.64 4.90
C VAL A 30 -4.78 12.40 5.67
N TYR A 31 -3.70 12.78 4.98
CA TYR A 31 -2.54 13.44 5.59
C TYR A 31 -2.88 14.85 6.10
N GLU A 32 -3.81 15.55 5.44
CA GLU A 32 -4.28 16.86 5.88
C GLU A 32 -5.22 16.70 7.09
N GLU A 33 -4.72 17.06 8.28
CA GLU A 33 -5.44 16.87 9.55
C GLU A 33 -6.87 17.46 9.55
N GLY A 34 -7.09 18.59 8.86
CA GLY A 34 -8.40 19.23 8.75
C GLY A 34 -9.44 18.48 7.91
N LYS A 35 -9.02 17.51 7.10
CA LYS A 35 -9.89 16.64 6.27
C LYS A 35 -10.01 15.22 6.81
N SER A 36 -9.14 14.87 7.76
CA SER A 36 -9.00 13.52 8.32
C SER A 36 -10.08 13.24 9.37
N ALA A 37 -11.32 13.03 8.92
CA ALA A 37 -12.39 12.51 9.77
C ALA A 37 -12.76 11.09 9.35
N VAL A 38 -12.93 10.22 10.34
CA VAL A 38 -13.35 8.83 10.12
C VAL A 38 -14.72 8.82 9.42
N GLY A 39 -14.83 8.03 8.36
CA GLY A 39 -16.06 7.94 7.54
C GLY A 39 -16.07 8.84 6.31
N ASN A 40 -15.14 9.80 6.20
CA ASN A 40 -15.03 10.61 4.98
C ASN A 40 -14.49 9.76 3.82
N LYS A 41 -15.06 9.97 2.64
CA LYS A 41 -14.56 9.38 1.40
C LYS A 41 -13.23 10.04 1.02
N ILE A 42 -12.32 9.23 0.49
CA ILE A 42 -11.02 9.70 0.01
C ILE A 42 -11.17 10.10 -1.46
N GLN A 43 -10.89 11.35 -1.78
CA GLN A 43 -10.90 11.82 -3.16
C GLN A 43 -9.66 11.34 -3.92
N CYS A 44 -9.81 11.11 -5.21
CA CYS A 44 -8.65 10.94 -6.08
C CYS A 44 -7.75 12.20 -5.98
N ASP A 45 -6.44 11.98 -6.09
CA ASP A 45 -5.37 12.94 -5.87
C ASP A 45 -5.17 13.42 -4.42
N GLU A 46 -5.94 12.93 -3.44
CA GLU A 46 -5.63 13.17 -2.04
C GLU A 46 -4.34 12.49 -1.60
N ILE A 47 -3.70 13.14 -0.63
CA ILE A 47 -2.47 12.65 0.01
C ILE A 47 -2.90 11.89 1.26
N ILE A 48 -2.52 10.62 1.31
CA ILE A 48 -2.80 9.72 2.42
C ILE A 48 -1.51 9.25 3.09
N THR A 49 -1.69 8.69 4.28
CA THR A 49 -0.72 7.82 4.95
C THR A 49 -1.35 6.44 5.14
N LEU A 50 -0.53 5.40 5.09
CA LEU A 50 -0.95 4.03 5.32
C LEU A 50 -0.30 3.54 6.61
N LYS A 51 -1.09 3.24 7.63
CA LYS A 51 -0.60 2.77 8.93
C LYS A 51 -0.84 1.27 9.06
N HIS A 52 0.22 0.50 9.25
CA HIS A 52 0.13 -0.95 9.43
C HIS A 52 -0.52 -1.27 10.78
N VAL A 53 -1.56 -2.09 10.77
CA VAL A 53 -2.34 -2.39 11.99
C VAL A 53 -1.47 -3.11 13.02
N LYS A 54 -0.80 -4.20 12.63
CA LYS A 54 -0.07 -5.06 13.57
C LYS A 54 1.16 -4.40 14.20
N SER A 55 1.94 -3.62 13.43
CA SER A 55 3.15 -2.98 13.96
C SER A 55 2.95 -1.53 14.39
N ASN A 56 1.76 -0.96 14.17
CA ASN A 56 1.40 0.40 14.56
C ASN A 56 2.32 1.51 13.98
N GLY A 57 3.03 1.22 12.88
CA GLY A 57 3.86 2.18 12.14
C GLY A 57 3.29 2.54 10.78
N TYR A 58 3.92 3.50 10.10
CA TYR A 58 3.50 4.02 8.80
C TYR A 58 4.35 3.44 7.68
N LEU A 59 3.71 3.14 6.55
CA LEU A 59 4.38 2.85 5.31
C LEU A 59 5.18 4.08 4.89
N ILE A 60 6.47 3.92 4.65
CA ILE A 60 7.35 4.99 4.18
C ILE A 60 8.26 4.49 3.06
N GLY A 61 8.64 5.42 2.18
CA GLY A 61 9.76 5.22 1.27
C GLY A 61 11.05 5.76 1.86
N SER A 62 12.15 5.03 1.73
CA SER A 62 13.47 5.51 2.15
C SER A 62 14.32 5.97 0.95
N GLN A 63 15.52 6.51 1.21
CA GLN A 63 16.53 6.82 0.19
C GLN A 63 17.44 5.63 -0.11
N HIS A 64 17.23 4.50 0.56
CA HIS A 64 18.00 3.28 0.34
C HIS A 64 17.41 2.47 -0.80
N TYR A 65 18.24 1.58 -1.35
CA TYR A 65 17.79 0.71 -2.43
C TYR A 65 17.05 -0.51 -1.89
N SER A 66 15.99 -0.90 -2.59
CA SER A 66 15.28 -2.14 -2.35
C SER A 66 16.19 -3.34 -2.64
N ILE A 67 15.94 -4.45 -1.95
CA ILE A 67 16.88 -5.57 -1.83
C ILE A 67 17.15 -6.28 -3.17
N LEU A 68 16.13 -6.48 -4.00
CA LEU A 68 16.21 -7.30 -5.21
C LEU A 68 16.21 -6.46 -6.49
N SER A 69 15.36 -5.44 -6.59
CA SER A 69 15.21 -4.67 -7.84
C SER A 69 16.06 -3.41 -7.92
N ASN A 70 16.74 -3.01 -6.84
CA ASN A 70 17.42 -1.72 -6.72
C ASN A 70 16.52 -0.51 -7.02
N ASN A 71 15.21 -0.63 -6.74
CA ASN A 71 14.30 0.51 -6.64
C ASN A 71 14.50 1.22 -5.29
N PHE A 72 13.59 2.10 -4.86
CA PHE A 72 13.63 2.63 -3.49
C PHE A 72 13.02 1.62 -2.52
N GLU A 73 13.69 1.44 -1.38
CA GLU A 73 13.23 0.60 -0.29
C GLU A 73 11.90 1.13 0.28
N LEU A 74 11.00 0.19 0.55
CA LEU A 74 9.73 0.43 1.21
C LEU A 74 9.76 -0.25 2.58
N SER A 75 9.42 0.49 3.62
CA SER A 75 9.53 0.03 5.00
C SER A 75 8.41 0.58 5.88
N VAL A 76 8.33 0.10 7.12
CA VAL A 76 7.49 0.68 8.17
C VAL A 76 8.35 1.45 9.17
N ASP A 77 7.91 2.66 9.52
CA ASP A 77 8.55 3.53 10.53
C ASP A 77 7.50 4.11 11.50
N SER A 78 7.93 4.53 12.68
CA SER A 78 7.08 5.27 13.62
C SER A 78 6.72 6.68 13.17
N ASP A 79 7.58 7.31 12.35
CA ASP A 79 7.39 8.64 11.77
C ASP A 79 6.76 8.55 10.37
N ASN A 80 5.74 9.37 10.11
CA ASN A 80 5.04 9.43 8.83
C ASN A 80 5.56 10.53 7.89
N THR A 81 6.62 11.25 8.24
CA THR A 81 7.18 12.37 7.46
C THR A 81 7.47 11.97 6.00
N PHE A 82 7.91 10.74 5.78
CA PHE A 82 8.19 10.14 4.46
C PHE A 82 7.10 9.16 3.97
N GLY A 83 5.94 9.16 4.63
CA GLY A 83 4.82 8.26 4.36
C GLY A 83 3.68 8.89 3.56
N LYS A 84 4.00 9.89 2.73
CA LYS A 84 3.00 10.65 1.94
C LYS A 84 2.79 9.99 0.58
N PHE A 85 1.61 9.41 0.39
CA PHE A 85 1.22 8.78 -0.87
C PHE A 85 0.03 9.53 -1.48
N GLN A 86 0.15 9.94 -2.73
CA GLN A 86 -0.98 10.44 -3.51
C GLN A 86 -1.76 9.26 -4.10
N VAL A 87 -3.08 9.25 -3.90
CA VAL A 87 -3.98 8.26 -4.49
C VAL A 87 -4.33 8.67 -5.92
N VAL A 88 -3.74 8.02 -6.92
CA VAL A 88 -4.02 8.30 -8.32
C VAL A 88 -5.01 7.26 -8.84
N CYS A 89 -6.27 7.64 -8.99
CA CYS A 89 -7.29 6.74 -9.54
C CYS A 89 -7.09 6.53 -11.05
N GLU A 90 -7.38 5.32 -11.54
CA GLU A 90 -7.35 5.03 -12.98
C GLU A 90 -8.43 5.82 -13.74
N ASN A 91 -9.64 5.88 -13.18
CA ASN A 91 -10.76 6.62 -13.74
C ASN A 91 -10.73 8.10 -13.30
N LYS A 92 -10.13 8.96 -14.12
CA LYS A 92 -9.99 10.40 -13.87
C LYS A 92 -11.27 11.21 -14.15
N ARG A 93 -12.40 10.83 -13.57
CA ARG A 93 -13.57 11.74 -13.54
C ARG A 93 -13.29 12.86 -12.53
N SER A 94 -13.73 14.08 -12.83
CA SER A 94 -13.74 15.15 -11.83
C SER A 94 -14.50 14.66 -10.60
N ASP A 95 -13.94 14.90 -9.41
CA ASP A 95 -14.57 14.54 -8.13
C ASP A 95 -14.76 13.04 -7.91
N ALA A 96 -13.94 12.21 -8.56
CA ALA A 96 -13.91 10.78 -8.28
C ALA A 96 -13.36 10.50 -6.88
N TYR A 97 -13.92 9.47 -6.24
CA TYR A 97 -13.46 8.95 -4.96
C TYR A 97 -12.74 7.63 -5.17
N TRP A 98 -11.84 7.28 -4.27
CA TRP A 98 -11.24 5.95 -4.22
C TRP A 98 -12.30 4.94 -3.79
N MET A 99 -12.75 4.12 -4.73
CA MET A 99 -13.69 3.04 -4.52
C MET A 99 -12.97 1.70 -4.31
N LEU A 100 -13.61 0.78 -3.60
CA LEU A 100 -13.18 -0.62 -3.58
C LEU A 100 -13.24 -1.23 -4.97
N ASP A 101 -12.44 -2.28 -5.18
CA ASP A 101 -12.38 -3.04 -6.44
C ASP A 101 -11.98 -2.23 -7.69
N GLU A 102 -11.70 -0.94 -7.54
CA GLU A 102 -11.15 -0.09 -8.59
C GLU A 102 -9.63 -0.02 -8.51
N ASN A 103 -9.00 0.06 -9.69
CA ASN A 103 -7.56 0.23 -9.77
C ASN A 103 -7.16 1.65 -9.37
N VAL A 104 -6.18 1.71 -8.48
CA VAL A 104 -5.48 2.93 -8.08
C VAL A 104 -3.98 2.74 -8.21
N TYR A 105 -3.27 3.86 -8.22
CA TYR A 105 -1.83 3.89 -8.05
C TYR A 105 -1.52 4.69 -6.80
N LEU A 106 -0.52 4.25 -6.05
CA LEU A 106 -0.06 4.96 -4.86
C LEU A 106 1.29 5.59 -5.18
N LYS A 107 1.31 6.89 -5.39
CA LYS A 107 2.51 7.63 -5.76
C LYS A 107 3.15 8.23 -4.51
N SER A 108 4.38 7.84 -4.19
CA SER A 108 5.13 8.51 -3.13
C SER A 108 5.52 9.93 -3.56
N LEU A 109 5.22 10.91 -2.72
CA LEU A 109 5.63 12.29 -2.96
C LEU A 109 7.13 12.50 -2.75
N ASN A 110 7.74 11.75 -1.84
CA ASN A 110 9.16 11.91 -1.49
C ASN A 110 10.08 11.32 -2.56
N GLN A 111 9.73 10.18 -3.13
CA GLN A 111 10.52 9.51 -4.18
C GLN A 111 10.03 9.86 -5.60
N ASN A 112 8.86 10.48 -5.75
CA ASN A 112 8.20 10.75 -7.02
C ASN A 112 7.99 9.49 -7.89
N GLY A 113 7.90 8.33 -7.26
CA GLY A 113 7.66 7.02 -7.88
C GLY A 113 6.40 6.35 -7.35
N TYR A 114 6.08 5.17 -7.86
CA TYR A 114 4.88 4.42 -7.49
C TYR A 114 5.21 3.23 -6.61
N LEU A 115 4.32 2.93 -5.67
CA LEU A 115 4.32 1.66 -4.94
C LEU A 115 4.16 0.52 -5.95
N SER A 116 5.03 -0.49 -5.87
CA SER A 116 5.09 -1.56 -6.86
C SER A 116 5.58 -2.87 -6.27
N THR A 117 5.17 -3.97 -6.88
CA THR A 117 5.65 -5.32 -6.60
C THR A 117 5.72 -6.12 -7.91
N SER A 118 6.54 -7.17 -7.96
CA SER A 118 6.66 -8.01 -9.15
C SER A 118 7.09 -9.43 -8.81
N LYS A 119 6.49 -10.42 -9.48
CA LYS A 119 6.92 -11.83 -9.40
C LYS A 119 8.38 -12.06 -9.81
N LYS A 120 8.98 -11.12 -10.56
CA LYS A 120 10.40 -11.18 -10.92
C LYS A 120 11.32 -11.02 -9.70
N TYR A 121 10.83 -10.38 -8.65
CA TYR A 121 11.59 -10.05 -7.44
C TYR A 121 11.01 -10.80 -6.24
N GLU A 122 10.93 -12.13 -6.36
CA GLU A 122 10.55 -13.02 -5.27
C GLU A 122 11.77 -13.37 -4.40
N PHE A 123 11.61 -13.31 -3.08
CA PHE A 123 12.60 -13.83 -2.14
C PHE A 123 12.60 -15.36 -2.17
N ASN A 124 13.74 -15.96 -2.44
CA ASN A 124 13.90 -17.42 -2.53
C ASN A 124 15.23 -17.84 -1.89
N GLN A 125 15.48 -19.16 -1.84
CA GLN A 125 16.67 -19.71 -1.17
C GLN A 125 18.00 -19.23 -1.77
N TYR A 126 18.01 -18.77 -3.02
CA TYR A 126 19.22 -18.28 -3.70
C TYR A 126 19.54 -16.83 -3.36
N ASN A 127 18.53 -15.96 -3.25
CA ASN A 127 18.73 -14.53 -2.97
C ASN A 127 18.53 -14.16 -1.48
N CYS A 128 17.77 -14.95 -0.71
CA CYS A 128 17.49 -14.78 0.72
C CYS A 128 17.70 -16.12 1.46
N HIS A 129 18.96 -16.46 1.75
CA HIS A 129 19.29 -17.71 2.45
C HIS A 129 18.81 -17.68 3.92
N ASN A 130 18.11 -18.73 4.37
CA ASN A 130 17.54 -18.87 5.73
C ASN A 130 16.69 -17.66 6.17
N CYS A 131 15.88 -17.18 5.24
CA CYS A 131 15.11 -15.96 5.38
C CYS A 131 13.67 -16.27 5.82
N PRO A 132 13.08 -15.52 6.77
CA PRO A 132 11.73 -15.79 7.26
C PRO A 132 10.62 -15.44 6.26
N ILE A 133 10.97 -14.74 5.18
CA ILE A 133 10.04 -14.20 4.17
C ILE A 133 10.23 -14.86 2.80
N LEU A 134 10.63 -16.14 2.78
CA LEU A 134 10.73 -16.90 1.54
C LEU A 134 9.37 -16.94 0.82
N TYR A 135 9.42 -16.82 -0.50
CA TYR A 135 8.29 -16.75 -1.44
C TYR A 135 7.43 -15.49 -1.32
N HIS A 136 7.81 -14.54 -0.48
CA HIS A 136 7.24 -13.20 -0.54
C HIS A 136 7.83 -12.46 -1.75
N LEU A 137 7.07 -11.53 -2.30
CA LEU A 137 7.59 -10.61 -3.32
C LEU A 137 8.09 -9.33 -2.67
N GLU A 138 9.13 -8.76 -3.26
CA GLU A 138 9.59 -7.42 -2.92
C GLU A 138 8.47 -6.41 -3.19
N ALA A 139 8.20 -5.57 -2.18
CA ALA A 139 7.47 -4.32 -2.36
C ALA A 139 8.50 -3.18 -2.36
N CYS A 140 8.33 -2.22 -3.27
CA CYS A 140 9.26 -1.11 -3.44
C CYS A 140 8.54 0.15 -3.93
N ILE A 141 9.26 1.28 -3.96
CA ILE A 141 8.84 2.46 -4.71
C ILE A 141 9.72 2.59 -5.93
N THR A 142 9.10 2.69 -7.11
CA THR A 142 9.83 2.72 -8.38
C THR A 142 10.73 3.96 -8.46
N LYS A 143 11.91 3.82 -9.07
CA LYS A 143 12.74 4.99 -9.43
C LYS A 143 12.13 5.83 -10.54
N SER A 144 11.33 5.18 -11.39
CA SER A 144 10.60 5.85 -12.46
C SER A 144 9.37 6.56 -11.93
N SER A 145 9.11 7.75 -12.45
CA SER A 145 7.88 8.51 -12.25
C SER A 145 6.81 8.21 -13.32
N TYR A 146 7.07 7.30 -14.25
CA TYR A 146 6.10 6.88 -15.25
C TYR A 146 5.07 5.93 -14.64
N GLN A 147 3.80 6.21 -14.92
CA GLN A 147 2.68 5.38 -14.52
C GLN A 147 2.58 4.19 -15.50
N LEU A 148 2.75 2.96 -15.01
CA LEU A 148 2.71 1.73 -15.80
C LEU A 148 1.66 0.77 -15.24
N ASN A 149 1.02 -0.03 -16.11
CA ASN A 149 -0.11 -0.89 -15.73
C ASN A 149 0.22 -1.88 -14.61
N GLU A 150 1.47 -2.32 -14.48
CA GLU A 150 1.95 -3.22 -13.43
C GLU A 150 2.03 -2.57 -12.03
N TYR A 151 1.87 -1.25 -11.91
CA TYR A 151 1.92 -0.53 -10.63
C TYR A 151 0.53 -0.27 -10.03
N LYS A 152 -0.51 -0.89 -10.61
CA LYS A 152 -1.89 -0.80 -10.12
C LYS A 152 -2.07 -1.62 -8.86
N TRP A 153 -2.86 -1.07 -7.95
CA TRP A 153 -3.34 -1.71 -6.74
C TRP A 153 -4.85 -1.65 -6.70
N VAL A 154 -5.45 -2.60 -6.01
CA VAL A 154 -6.88 -2.64 -5.75
C VAL A 154 -7.05 -2.75 -4.24
N ALA A 155 -7.86 -1.86 -3.66
CA ALA A 155 -8.28 -2.02 -2.27
C ALA A 155 -9.20 -3.24 -2.19
N LYS A 156 -8.82 -4.23 -1.39
CA LYS A 156 -9.61 -5.44 -1.11
C LYS A 156 -10.15 -5.41 0.32
N SER A 157 -11.10 -6.31 0.57
CA SER A 157 -11.96 -6.36 1.77
C SER A 157 -11.21 -6.10 3.08
N GLY A 158 -11.85 -5.33 3.94
CA GLY A 158 -11.40 -4.87 5.25
C GLY A 158 -12.55 -4.17 5.98
N VAL A 159 -12.29 -3.57 7.15
CA VAL A 159 -13.32 -2.80 7.85
C VAL A 159 -13.45 -1.42 7.21
N ILE A 160 -14.60 -1.14 6.61
CA ILE A 160 -14.92 0.15 5.98
C ILE A 160 -15.89 0.88 6.88
N ILE A 161 -15.50 2.08 7.28
CA ILE A 161 -16.32 2.94 8.13
C ILE A 161 -16.97 3.98 7.22
N SER A 162 -18.30 4.02 7.19
CA SER A 162 -19.09 5.04 6.50
C SER A 162 -19.68 6.03 7.50
N ALA A 163 -19.86 7.28 7.08
CA ALA A 163 -20.63 8.25 7.86
C ALA A 163 -22.11 7.83 7.92
N PHE A 164 -22.71 7.97 9.11
CA PHE A 164 -24.10 7.62 9.35
C PHE A 164 -25.03 8.31 8.36
N GLY A 165 -25.82 7.51 7.61
CA GLY A 165 -26.80 8.00 6.64
C GLY A 165 -26.33 8.03 5.18
N GLU A 166 -25.08 7.69 4.88
CA GLU A 166 -24.56 7.58 3.50
C GLU A 166 -24.71 6.18 2.86
N ASP A 167 -25.26 5.19 3.59
CA ASP A 167 -25.32 3.78 3.17
C ASP A 167 -26.28 3.47 1.98
N LYS A 168 -26.86 4.47 1.32
CA LYS A 168 -27.94 4.25 0.34
C LYS A 168 -27.51 3.94 -1.10
N SER A 169 -26.21 3.87 -1.43
CA SER A 169 -25.81 3.64 -2.83
C SER A 169 -24.75 2.57 -3.10
N ASN A 170 -24.05 2.07 -2.10
CA ASN A 170 -22.98 1.11 -2.34
C ASN A 170 -23.46 -0.28 -1.96
N LYS A 171 -23.79 -1.08 -2.97
CA LYS A 171 -23.83 -2.54 -2.82
C LYS A 171 -22.42 -2.97 -2.43
N TYR A 172 -22.17 -3.14 -1.14
CA TYR A 172 -21.07 -3.97 -0.70
C TYR A 172 -21.40 -5.37 -1.24
N ASN A 173 -20.57 -5.88 -2.15
CA ASN A 173 -20.65 -7.29 -2.50
C ASN A 173 -20.19 -8.03 -1.24
N ASP A 174 -21.16 -8.48 -0.46
CA ASP A 174 -20.92 -9.49 0.55
C ASP A 174 -20.41 -10.73 -0.21
N ASP A 175 -19.10 -10.95 -0.22
CA ASP A 175 -18.48 -12.22 -0.63
C ASP A 175 -18.71 -13.30 0.45
N ASP A 176 -19.92 -13.35 1.00
CA ASP A 176 -20.42 -14.39 1.90
C ASP A 176 -21.79 -14.84 1.39
N ASP A 177 -21.81 -15.45 0.19
CA ASP A 177 -22.89 -16.37 -0.20
C ASP A 177 -22.44 -17.29 -1.35
N GLU A 178 -22.12 -18.53 -0.97
CA GLU A 178 -22.45 -19.82 -1.62
C GLU A 178 -21.30 -20.84 -1.73
N LEU A 179 -21.37 -21.80 -0.79
CA LEU A 179 -21.16 -23.26 -0.87
C LEU A 179 -19.79 -23.85 -1.27
#